data_AF-A0AB39NJP6-F1
#
_entry.id   AF-A0AB39NJP6-F1
#
_cell.length_a   1.000
_cell.length_b   1.000
_cell.length_c   1.000
_cell.angle_alpha   90.00
_cell.angle_beta   90.00
_cell.angle_gamma   90.00
#
_symmetry.space_group_name_H-M   'P 1'
#
loop_
_entity.id
_entity.type
_entity.pdbx_description
1 polymer ?
#
loop_
_entity_poly.entity_id
_entity_poly.type
_entity_poly.pdbx_seq_one_letter_code
_entity_poly.pdbx_strand_id
1 'polypeptide(L)'
;MGQWLERNIIEPGKLPLLLALGAFVLTFVITRVITRLIRAGKGPFGNVTAGSVHVHHVVPGVILTVVGGFGAVASGGHGSGPYISAVLFGMGAGLVLDEFALILHLDDVYWSEAGRKSVEMVVLTAALVGLLLAGFAPFGVNDLSQQELQNRAGALTGIAANFGFALIALSKGKVRLAVFGVVVPLVAVVASLRLARPGSPWARRFYRRRHRARAKALLRAYHHDRRWSRPARAIQDWLGGKPDPS
;
A
#
# COMPACT_ATOMS: atom_id res chain seq x y z
N MET A 1 -12.11 -27.12 -3.69
CA MET A 1 -12.01 -25.65 -3.80
C MET A 1 -13.21 -24.93 -3.16
N GLY A 2 -14.46 -25.34 -3.44
CA GLY A 2 -15.67 -24.68 -2.89
C GLY A 2 -15.71 -24.55 -1.36
N GLN A 3 -15.49 -25.63 -0.62
CA GLN A 3 -15.51 -25.61 0.86
C GLN A 3 -14.46 -24.68 1.50
N TRP A 4 -13.31 -24.45 0.83
CA TRP A 4 -12.29 -23.54 1.34
C TRP A 4 -12.71 -22.08 1.16
N LEU A 5 -13.21 -21.74 -0.04
CA LEU A 5 -13.69 -20.41 -0.36
C LEU A 5 -14.84 -20.01 0.56
N GLU A 6 -15.75 -20.94 0.80
CA GLU A 6 -16.90 -20.73 1.68
C GLU A 6 -16.45 -20.40 3.10
N ARG A 7 -15.65 -21.27 3.73
CA ARG A 7 -15.20 -21.09 5.12
C ARG A 7 -14.26 -19.90 5.35
N ASN A 8 -13.43 -19.55 4.37
CA ASN A 8 -12.38 -18.55 4.58
C ASN A 8 -12.73 -17.17 4.02
N ILE A 9 -13.65 -17.08 3.07
CA ILE A 9 -13.98 -15.83 2.37
C ILE A 9 -15.45 -15.46 2.49
N ILE A 10 -16.37 -16.42 2.26
CA ILE A 10 -17.81 -16.13 2.21
C ILE A 10 -18.40 -16.04 3.62
N GLU A 11 -18.28 -17.11 4.42
CA GLU A 11 -18.77 -17.16 5.80
C GLU A 11 -18.23 -16.01 6.67
N PRO A 12 -16.93 -15.63 6.58
CA PRO A 12 -16.40 -14.52 7.38
C PRO A 12 -16.72 -13.13 6.80
N GLY A 13 -17.51 -13.03 5.73
CA GLY A 13 -17.90 -11.76 5.11
C GLY A 13 -16.76 -11.02 4.38
N LYS A 14 -15.68 -11.72 4.01
CA LYS A 14 -14.51 -11.12 3.32
C LYS A 14 -14.68 -10.99 1.82
N LEU A 15 -15.76 -11.52 1.24
CA LEU A 15 -15.99 -11.52 -0.20
C LEU A 15 -15.97 -10.11 -0.83
N PRO A 16 -16.61 -9.07 -0.28
CA PRO A 16 -16.49 -7.71 -0.82
C PRO A 16 -15.04 -7.21 -0.82
N LEU A 17 -14.26 -7.47 0.23
CA LEU A 17 -12.85 -7.08 0.28
C LEU A 17 -12.01 -7.80 -0.78
N LEU A 18 -12.29 -9.08 -1.04
CA LEU A 18 -11.64 -9.85 -2.10
C LEU A 18 -11.98 -9.29 -3.48
N LEU A 19 -13.24 -8.96 -3.74
CA LEU A 19 -13.68 -8.35 -5.00
C LEU A 19 -13.04 -6.97 -5.21
N ALA A 20 -12.99 -6.14 -4.17
CA ALA A 20 -12.30 -4.86 -4.21
C ALA A 20 -10.81 -5.02 -4.54
N LEU A 21 -10.11 -5.96 -3.89
CA LEU A 21 -8.71 -6.25 -4.19
C LEU A 21 -8.51 -6.76 -5.62
N GLY A 22 -9.36 -7.68 -6.07
CA GLY A 22 -9.31 -8.22 -7.43
C GLY A 22 -9.51 -7.14 -8.48
N ALA A 23 -10.55 -6.32 -8.32
CA ALA A 23 -10.83 -5.17 -9.19
C ALA A 23 -9.68 -4.16 -9.18
N PHE A 24 -9.14 -3.83 -8.01
CA PHE A 24 -7.99 -2.95 -7.83
C PHE A 24 -6.77 -3.40 -8.63
N VAL A 25 -6.34 -4.65 -8.45
CA VAL A 25 -5.16 -5.21 -9.14
C VAL A 25 -5.41 -5.28 -10.64
N LEU A 26 -6.59 -5.76 -11.06
CA LEU A 26 -6.93 -5.90 -12.47
C LEU A 26 -6.96 -4.54 -13.17
N THR A 27 -7.62 -3.53 -12.59
CA THR A 27 -7.68 -2.18 -13.15
C THR A 27 -6.31 -1.54 -13.24
N PHE A 28 -5.46 -1.69 -12.21
CA PHE A 28 -4.08 -1.22 -12.27
C PHE A 28 -3.30 -1.85 -13.44
N VAL A 29 -3.33 -3.19 -13.55
CA VAL A 29 -2.62 -3.90 -14.62
C VAL A 29 -3.12 -3.48 -16.00
N ILE A 30 -4.43 -3.42 -16.21
CA ILE A 30 -5.04 -3.00 -17.47
C ILE A 30 -4.60 -1.58 -17.83
N THR A 31 -4.73 -0.64 -16.89
CA THR A 31 -4.39 0.78 -17.11
C THR A 31 -2.90 0.94 -17.41
N ARG A 32 -2.04 0.21 -16.70
CA ARG A 32 -0.60 0.21 -16.93
C ARG A 32 -0.22 -0.38 -18.30
N VAL A 33 -0.93 -1.41 -18.75
CA VAL A 33 -0.73 -1.98 -20.10
C VAL A 33 -1.17 -0.98 -21.17
N ILE A 34 -2.35 -0.38 -21.03
CA ILE A 34 -2.88 0.61 -21.98
C ILE A 34 -1.94 1.81 -22.10
N THR A 35 -1.51 2.40 -20.98
CA THR A 35 -0.59 3.55 -20.98
C THR A 35 0.75 3.24 -21.65
N ARG A 36 1.27 2.01 -21.47
CA ARG A 36 2.46 1.54 -22.19
C ARG A 36 2.23 1.37 -23.69
N LEU A 37 1.08 0.84 -24.08
CA LEU A 37 0.73 0.66 -25.49
C LEU A 37 0.59 2.02 -26.20
N ILE A 38 -0.07 2.99 -25.55
CA ILE A 38 -0.16 4.38 -26.03
C ILE A 38 1.24 4.97 -26.22
N ARG A 39 2.12 4.87 -25.22
CA ARG A 39 3.51 5.38 -25.30
C ARG A 39 4.33 4.68 -26.38
N ALA A 40 4.06 3.41 -26.67
CA ALA A 40 4.70 2.65 -27.74
C ALA A 40 4.07 2.87 -29.13
N GLY A 41 3.02 3.69 -29.24
CA GLY A 41 2.27 3.90 -30.50
C GLY A 41 1.56 2.64 -31.00
N LYS A 42 1.18 1.72 -30.10
CA LYS A 42 0.59 0.42 -30.44
C LYS A 42 -0.90 0.35 -30.05
N GLY A 43 -1.72 -0.15 -30.96
CA GLY A 43 -3.15 -0.41 -30.72
C GLY A 43 -4.05 0.81 -30.93
N PRO A 44 -5.38 0.65 -30.80
CA PRO A 44 -6.36 1.70 -31.08
C PRO A 44 -6.53 2.70 -29.92
N PHE A 45 -5.61 2.70 -28.96
CA PHE A 45 -5.74 3.48 -27.72
C PHE A 45 -5.14 4.87 -27.88
N GLY A 46 -5.78 5.88 -27.30
CA GLY A 46 -5.33 7.26 -27.31
C GLY A 46 -5.63 7.98 -26.01
N ASN A 47 -5.03 9.16 -25.84
CA ASN A 47 -5.31 10.01 -24.68
C ASN A 47 -6.74 10.56 -24.75
N VAL A 48 -7.38 10.67 -23.59
CA VAL A 48 -8.70 11.29 -23.48
C VAL A 48 -8.54 12.79 -23.28
N THR A 49 -9.12 13.58 -24.17
CA THR A 49 -9.07 15.05 -24.12
C THR A 49 -10.47 15.64 -24.14
N ALA A 50 -10.74 16.60 -23.26
CA ALA A 50 -11.94 17.44 -23.29
C ALA A 50 -11.51 18.86 -23.70
N GLY A 51 -11.66 19.19 -24.98
CA GLY A 51 -11.11 20.43 -25.53
C GLY A 51 -9.58 20.44 -25.47
N SER A 52 -8.99 21.44 -24.81
CA SER A 52 -7.54 21.54 -24.58
C SER A 52 -7.03 20.81 -23.33
N VAL A 53 -7.92 20.20 -22.54
CA VAL A 53 -7.56 19.59 -21.25
C VAL A 53 -7.37 18.08 -21.41
N HIS A 54 -6.18 17.59 -21.07
CA HIS A 54 -5.91 16.17 -20.93
C HIS A 54 -6.52 15.64 -19.64
N VAL A 55 -7.44 14.67 -19.75
CA VAL A 55 -8.09 14.07 -18.60
C VAL A 55 -7.28 12.86 -18.16
N HIS A 56 -6.62 12.99 -17.02
CA HIS A 56 -5.95 11.86 -16.37
C HIS A 56 -7.00 10.86 -15.86
N HIS A 57 -6.71 9.57 -15.98
CA HIS A 57 -7.61 8.50 -15.54
C HIS A 57 -7.79 8.47 -14.00
N VAL A 58 -7.00 9.23 -13.25
CA VAL A 58 -7.24 9.54 -11.83
C VAL A 58 -8.60 10.20 -11.59
N VAL A 59 -9.11 11.02 -12.52
CA VAL A 59 -10.39 11.75 -12.36
C VAL A 59 -11.57 10.79 -12.30
N PRO A 60 -11.81 9.91 -13.31
CA PRO A 60 -12.83 8.87 -13.17
C PRO A 60 -12.51 7.92 -12.01
N GLY A 61 -11.23 7.71 -11.68
CA GLY A 61 -10.81 6.96 -10.50
C GLY A 61 -11.40 7.50 -9.20
N VAL A 62 -11.27 8.81 -8.95
CA VAL A 62 -11.82 9.48 -7.76
C VAL A 62 -13.34 9.33 -7.70
N ILE A 63 -14.03 9.52 -8.84
CA ILE A 63 -15.49 9.35 -8.92
C ILE A 63 -15.89 7.92 -8.51
N LEU A 64 -15.24 6.91 -9.09
CA LEU A 64 -15.51 5.50 -8.78
C LEU A 64 -15.22 5.15 -7.32
N THR A 65 -14.13 5.68 -6.75
CA THR A 65 -13.79 5.48 -5.32
C THR A 65 -14.86 6.09 -4.41
N VAL A 66 -15.33 7.30 -4.71
CA VAL A 66 -16.37 7.97 -3.92
C VAL A 66 -17.70 7.22 -4.02
N VAL A 67 -18.13 6.89 -5.24
CA VAL A 67 -19.38 6.15 -5.46
C VAL A 67 -19.33 4.77 -4.81
N GLY A 68 -18.25 4.02 -5.00
CA GLY A 68 -18.07 2.71 -4.37
C GLY A 68 -18.00 2.80 -2.85
N GLY A 69 -17.32 3.81 -2.31
CA GLY A 69 -17.21 4.02 -0.87
C GLY A 69 -18.55 4.33 -0.21
N PHE A 70 -19.28 5.34 -0.70
CA PHE A 70 -20.60 5.67 -0.19
C PHE A 70 -21.63 4.58 -0.49
N GLY A 71 -21.55 3.93 -1.64
CA GLY A 71 -22.40 2.77 -1.97
C GLY A 71 -22.23 1.62 -0.99
N ALA A 72 -20.99 1.33 -0.58
CA ALA A 72 -20.71 0.30 0.42
C ALA A 72 -21.36 0.65 1.76
N VAL A 73 -21.24 1.91 2.21
CA VAL A 73 -21.87 2.40 3.45
C VAL A 73 -23.40 2.36 3.35
N ALA A 74 -23.98 2.85 2.25
CA ALA A 74 -25.42 2.91 2.05
C ALA A 74 -26.06 1.52 1.91
N SER A 75 -25.33 0.53 1.40
CA SER A 75 -25.84 -0.82 1.17
C SER A 75 -26.09 -1.63 2.45
N GLY A 76 -25.57 -1.19 3.60
CA GLY A 76 -25.80 -1.84 4.89
C GLY A 76 -25.35 -3.31 4.97
N GLY A 77 -24.56 -3.81 4.01
CA GLY A 77 -24.17 -5.23 3.95
C GLY A 77 -25.25 -6.17 3.41
N HIS A 78 -26.31 -5.66 2.78
CA HIS A 78 -27.43 -6.49 2.30
C HIS A 78 -27.54 -6.53 0.78
N GLY A 79 -28.00 -7.67 0.25
CA GLY A 79 -28.18 -7.87 -1.18
C GLY A 79 -26.87 -7.78 -1.98
N SER A 80 -26.97 -7.33 -3.24
CA SER A 80 -25.82 -7.23 -4.15
C SER A 80 -25.02 -5.93 -4.01
N GLY A 81 -25.55 -4.93 -3.29
CA GLY A 81 -24.97 -3.60 -3.14
C GLY A 81 -23.52 -3.57 -2.66
N PRO A 82 -23.13 -4.33 -1.61
CA PRO A 82 -21.75 -4.34 -1.12
C PRO A 82 -20.74 -4.85 -2.17
N TYR A 83 -21.13 -5.83 -3.00
CA TYR A 83 -20.25 -6.41 -4.00
C TYR A 83 -20.01 -5.44 -5.17
N ILE A 84 -21.07 -4.79 -5.66
CA ILE A 84 -20.96 -3.78 -6.72
C ILE A 84 -20.12 -2.61 -6.21
N SER A 85 -20.40 -2.15 -5.00
CA SER A 85 -19.68 -1.06 -4.34
C SER A 85 -18.20 -1.37 -4.16
N ALA A 86 -17.88 -2.61 -3.75
CA ALA A 86 -16.51 -3.09 -3.63
C ALA A 86 -15.76 -3.09 -4.97
N VAL A 87 -16.40 -3.56 -6.05
CA VAL A 87 -15.79 -3.55 -7.39
C VAL A 87 -15.53 -2.12 -7.84
N LEU A 88 -16.52 -1.22 -7.74
CA LEU A 88 -16.37 0.19 -8.11
C LEU A 88 -15.27 0.87 -7.30
N PHE A 89 -15.25 0.64 -5.98
CA PHE A 89 -14.22 1.17 -5.10
C PHE A 89 -12.82 0.66 -5.50
N GLY A 90 -12.69 -0.65 -5.74
CA GLY A 90 -11.44 -1.28 -6.17
C GLY A 90 -10.93 -0.71 -7.49
N MET A 91 -11.80 -0.61 -8.50
CA MET A 91 -11.47 0.01 -9.79
C MET A 91 -10.99 1.45 -9.60
N GLY A 92 -11.75 2.25 -8.85
CA GLY A 92 -11.41 3.65 -8.60
C GLY A 92 -10.06 3.82 -7.90
N ALA A 93 -9.83 3.04 -6.84
CA ALA A 93 -8.57 3.04 -6.12
C ALA A 93 -7.39 2.60 -7.01
N GLY A 94 -7.63 1.66 -7.93
CA GLY A 94 -6.62 1.19 -8.89
C GLY A 94 -6.18 2.28 -9.85
N LEU A 95 -7.14 3.04 -10.39
CA LEU A 95 -6.88 4.20 -11.24
C LEU A 95 -6.18 5.33 -10.49
N VAL A 96 -6.61 5.61 -9.25
CA VAL A 96 -6.00 6.66 -8.43
C VAL A 96 -4.55 6.33 -8.07
N LEU A 97 -4.27 5.09 -7.67
CA LEU A 97 -2.92 4.68 -7.29
C LEU A 97 -1.98 4.48 -8.48
N ASP A 98 -2.49 4.30 -9.70
CA ASP A 98 -1.66 4.26 -10.91
C ASP A 98 -0.95 5.61 -11.16
N GLU A 99 -1.62 6.72 -10.81
CA GLU A 99 -1.11 8.10 -10.90
C GLU A 99 -0.63 8.65 -9.55
N PHE A 100 -0.39 7.80 -8.56
CA PHE A 100 0.01 8.24 -7.22
C PHE A 100 1.22 9.19 -7.22
N ALA A 101 2.19 8.96 -8.12
CA ALA A 101 3.34 9.83 -8.25
C ALA A 101 2.97 11.27 -8.64
N LEU A 102 1.99 11.45 -9.53
CA LEU A 102 1.48 12.75 -9.98
C LEU A 102 0.67 13.45 -8.88
N ILE A 103 -0.10 12.69 -8.09
CA ILE A 103 -0.89 13.25 -6.97
C ILE A 103 0.00 13.79 -5.86
N LEU A 104 1.12 13.11 -5.56
CA LEU A 104 2.02 13.54 -4.49
C LEU A 104 2.96 14.69 -4.88
N HIS A 105 3.33 14.81 -6.15
CA HIS A 105 4.27 15.84 -6.62
C HIS A 105 3.72 16.45 -7.90
N LEU A 106 3.17 17.66 -7.79
CA LEU A 106 2.60 18.41 -8.92
C LEU A 106 3.66 19.06 -9.83
N ASP A 107 4.94 19.12 -9.40
CA ASP A 107 6.05 19.74 -10.16
C ASP A 107 7.05 18.70 -10.67
N ASP A 108 7.18 18.65 -12.01
CA ASP A 108 7.80 17.61 -12.84
C ASP A 108 9.35 17.47 -12.74
N VAL A 109 10.02 18.23 -11.87
CA VAL A 109 11.45 18.50 -12.04
C VAL A 109 12.38 17.58 -11.22
N TYR A 110 11.91 16.44 -10.69
CA TYR A 110 12.83 15.55 -9.95
C TYR A 110 12.70 14.03 -10.12
N TRP A 111 11.77 13.50 -10.93
CA TRP A 111 11.52 12.05 -10.90
C TRP A 111 11.37 11.39 -12.29
N SER A 112 12.51 11.01 -12.87
CA SER A 112 12.59 9.82 -13.74
C SER A 112 12.28 8.51 -12.98
N GLU A 113 11.54 8.53 -11.87
CA GLU A 113 11.13 7.35 -11.09
C GLU A 113 9.62 7.33 -10.79
N ALA A 114 8.82 8.23 -11.36
CA ALA A 114 7.38 8.37 -11.08
C ALA A 114 6.62 7.02 -11.21
N GLY A 115 6.84 6.29 -12.31
CA GLY A 115 6.25 4.96 -12.51
C GLY A 115 6.65 3.94 -11.42
N ARG A 116 7.86 4.01 -10.86
CA ARG A 116 8.30 3.10 -9.79
C ARG A 116 7.57 3.36 -8.47
N LYS A 117 7.22 4.63 -8.19
CA LYS A 117 6.51 5.01 -6.96
C LYS A 117 5.06 4.55 -6.97
N SER A 118 4.35 4.72 -8.08
CA SER A 118 3.00 4.17 -8.23
C SER A 118 2.99 2.64 -8.06
N VAL A 119 3.93 1.93 -8.71
CA VAL A 119 4.08 0.48 -8.52
C VAL A 119 4.35 0.10 -7.07
N GLU A 120 5.25 0.82 -6.38
CA GLU A 120 5.57 0.56 -4.97
C GLU A 120 4.32 0.67 -4.09
N MET A 121 3.51 1.71 -4.29
CA MET A 121 2.29 1.92 -3.53
C MET A 121 1.23 0.88 -3.84
N VAL A 122 1.05 0.52 -5.10
CA VAL A 122 0.08 -0.51 -5.50
C VAL A 122 0.44 -1.87 -4.89
N VAL A 123 1.71 -2.26 -4.93
CA VAL A 123 2.18 -3.51 -4.31
C VAL A 123 2.01 -3.47 -2.79
N LEU A 124 2.31 -2.33 -2.15
CA LEU A 124 2.14 -2.16 -0.71
C LEU A 124 0.66 -2.28 -0.32
N THR A 125 -0.24 -1.59 -1.03
CA THR A 125 -1.68 -1.64 -0.81
C THR A 125 -2.23 -3.05 -1.02
N ALA A 126 -1.87 -3.72 -2.12
CA ALA A 126 -2.29 -5.09 -2.38
C ALA A 126 -1.81 -6.07 -1.30
N ALA A 127 -0.56 -5.93 -0.84
CA ALA A 127 -0.01 -6.76 0.23
C ALA A 127 -0.74 -6.53 1.56
N LEU A 128 -1.05 -5.28 1.92
CA LEU A 128 -1.81 -4.96 3.13
C LEU A 128 -3.22 -5.57 3.09
N VAL A 129 -3.96 -5.33 2.01
CA VAL A 129 -5.32 -5.87 1.85
C VAL A 129 -5.27 -7.40 1.81
N GLY A 130 -4.25 -7.98 1.19
CA GLY A 130 -4.00 -9.43 1.21
C GLY A 130 -3.78 -9.97 2.62
N LEU A 131 -3.06 -9.26 3.49
CA LEU A 131 -2.91 -9.65 4.90
C LEU A 131 -4.25 -9.60 5.66
N LEU A 132 -5.07 -8.58 5.41
CA LEU A 132 -6.42 -8.50 5.99
C LEU A 132 -7.29 -9.68 5.53
N LEU A 133 -7.23 -10.05 4.25
CA LEU A 133 -7.93 -11.23 3.72
C LEU A 133 -7.41 -12.52 4.35
N ALA A 134 -6.10 -12.64 4.57
CA ALA A 134 -5.47 -13.75 5.29
C ALA A 134 -5.85 -13.80 6.78
N GLY A 135 -6.60 -12.82 7.30
CA GLY A 135 -7.13 -12.81 8.66
C GLY A 135 -6.26 -12.07 9.68
N PHE A 136 -5.20 -11.38 9.24
CA PHE A 136 -4.45 -10.51 10.13
C PHE A 136 -5.28 -9.26 10.43
N ALA A 137 -5.45 -8.96 11.71
CA ALA A 137 -6.18 -7.78 12.14
C ALA A 137 -5.21 -6.62 12.39
N PRO A 138 -5.59 -5.37 12.06
CA PRO A 138 -4.84 -4.21 12.51
C PRO A 138 -4.65 -4.22 14.03
N PHE A 139 -3.49 -3.77 14.45
CA PHE A 139 -3.03 -3.65 15.82
C PHE A 139 -2.88 -4.97 16.60
N GLY A 140 -2.81 -6.12 15.90
CA GLY A 140 -2.57 -7.41 16.55
C GLY A 140 -3.77 -7.94 17.33
N VAL A 141 -4.98 -7.45 17.04
CA VAL A 141 -6.20 -7.86 17.73
C VAL A 141 -6.47 -9.36 17.58
N ASN A 142 -5.99 -9.98 16.50
CA ASN A 142 -6.11 -11.40 16.23
C ASN A 142 -5.28 -12.29 17.18
N ASP A 143 -4.29 -11.74 17.88
CA ASP A 143 -3.43 -12.49 18.81
C ASP A 143 -3.88 -12.36 20.28
N LEU A 144 -4.97 -11.61 20.55
CA LEU A 144 -5.52 -11.43 21.89
C LEU A 144 -6.39 -12.63 22.30
N SER A 145 -6.19 -13.14 23.51
CA SER A 145 -7.05 -14.17 24.09
C SER A 145 -8.48 -13.66 24.32
N GLN A 146 -9.45 -14.57 24.42
CA GLN A 146 -10.84 -14.20 24.71
C GLN A 146 -10.97 -13.42 26.04
N GLN A 147 -10.17 -13.78 27.04
CA GLN A 147 -10.12 -13.08 28.31
C GLN A 147 -9.53 -11.67 28.18
N GLU A 148 -8.53 -11.46 27.32
CA GLU A 148 -7.98 -10.13 27.03
C GLU A 148 -8.94 -9.28 26.20
N LEU A 149 -9.70 -9.86 25.28
CA LEU A 149 -10.75 -9.15 24.55
C LEU A 149 -11.88 -8.71 25.49
N GLN A 150 -12.24 -9.54 26.47
CA GLN A 150 -13.19 -9.18 27.53
C GLN A 150 -12.61 -8.12 28.48
N ASN A 151 -11.31 -8.20 28.77
CA ASN A 151 -10.58 -7.21 29.55
C ASN A 151 -10.20 -6.00 28.68
N ARG A 152 -11.12 -5.05 28.54
CA ARG A 152 -10.94 -3.82 27.74
C ARG A 152 -9.59 -3.12 28.00
N ALA A 153 -9.09 -3.09 29.24
CA ALA A 153 -7.81 -2.47 29.56
C ALA A 153 -6.61 -3.23 28.95
N GLY A 154 -6.65 -4.56 28.96
CA GLY A 154 -5.62 -5.41 28.35
C GLY A 154 -5.57 -5.27 26.83
N ALA A 155 -6.72 -5.37 26.15
CA ALA A 155 -6.82 -5.18 24.71
C ALA A 155 -6.35 -3.78 24.28
N LEU A 156 -6.80 -2.72 24.98
CA LEU A 156 -6.37 -1.35 24.71
C LEU A 156 -4.86 -1.18 24.90
N THR A 157 -4.28 -1.81 25.93
CA THR A 157 -2.84 -1.78 26.17
C THR A 157 -2.06 -2.45 25.03
N GLY A 158 -2.51 -3.62 24.57
CA GLY A 158 -1.89 -4.33 23.44
C GLY A 158 -1.93 -3.51 22.15
N ILE A 159 -3.10 -2.95 21.82
CA ILE A 159 -3.29 -2.08 20.66
C ILE A 159 -2.39 -0.84 20.74
N ALA A 160 -2.38 -0.16 21.90
CA ALA A 160 -1.56 1.03 22.12
C ALA A 160 -0.06 0.71 22.04
N ALA A 161 0.37 -0.43 22.56
CA ALA A 161 1.74 -0.90 22.46
C ALA A 161 2.15 -1.17 21.01
N ASN A 162 1.33 -1.90 20.24
CA ASN A 162 1.62 -2.17 18.82
C ASN A 162 1.68 -0.87 18.00
N PHE A 163 0.71 0.03 18.23
CA PHE A 163 0.72 1.34 17.61
C PHE A 163 1.98 2.14 17.96
N GLY A 164 2.40 2.13 19.23
CA GLY A 164 3.66 2.72 19.67
C GLY A 164 4.88 2.15 18.94
N PHE A 165 4.96 0.82 18.77
CA PHE A 165 6.04 0.19 18.00
C PHE A 165 6.03 0.61 16.53
N ALA A 166 4.86 0.70 15.90
CA ALA A 166 4.72 1.19 14.53
C ALA A 166 5.19 2.64 14.39
N LEU A 167 4.84 3.52 15.34
CA LEU A 167 5.32 4.92 15.38
C LEU A 167 6.85 5.01 15.59
N ILE A 168 7.43 4.15 16.43
CA ILE A 168 8.89 4.05 16.58
C ILE A 168 9.53 3.61 15.27
N ALA A 169 8.98 2.60 14.59
CA ALA A 169 9.48 2.18 13.28
C ALA A 169 9.39 3.30 12.24
N LEU A 170 8.29 4.06 12.24
CA LEU A 170 8.07 5.20 11.34
C LEU A 170 9.09 6.32 11.59
N SER A 171 9.26 6.76 12.83
CA SER A 171 10.26 7.78 13.21
C SER A 171 11.71 7.35 12.93
N LYS A 172 11.96 6.03 12.90
CA LYS A 172 13.21 5.41 12.44
C LYS A 172 13.37 5.35 10.92
N GLY A 173 12.45 5.92 10.16
CA GLY A 173 12.48 6.00 8.69
C GLY A 173 12.13 4.68 7.99
N LYS A 174 11.38 3.78 8.65
CA LYS A 174 11.06 2.45 8.12
C LYS A 174 9.59 2.33 7.73
N VAL A 175 9.13 3.24 6.86
CA VAL A 175 7.71 3.37 6.47
C VAL A 175 7.07 2.03 6.12
N ARG A 176 7.67 1.26 5.20
CA ARG A 176 7.14 -0.06 4.79
C ARG A 176 6.94 -1.01 5.98
N LEU A 177 7.95 -1.12 6.85
CA LEU A 177 7.88 -2.00 8.03
C LEU A 177 6.90 -1.48 9.09
N ALA A 178 6.74 -0.15 9.22
CA ALA A 178 5.76 0.43 10.11
C ALA A 178 4.33 0.11 9.64
N VAL A 179 4.08 0.25 8.34
CA VAL A 179 2.81 -0.05 7.69
C VAL A 179 2.44 -1.53 7.82
N PHE A 180 3.36 -2.45 7.50
CA PHE A 180 3.13 -3.89 7.75
C PHE A 180 3.04 -4.22 9.25
N GLY A 181 3.78 -3.51 10.09
CA GLY A 181 3.77 -3.67 11.55
C GLY A 181 2.43 -3.33 12.21
N VAL A 182 1.61 -2.48 11.58
CA VAL A 182 0.24 -2.25 12.04
C VAL A 182 -0.53 -3.56 12.02
N VAL A 183 -0.38 -4.37 10.98
CA VAL A 183 -1.15 -5.61 10.78
C VAL A 183 -0.44 -6.83 11.37
N VAL A 184 0.89 -6.81 11.44
CA VAL A 184 1.72 -7.92 11.94
C VAL A 184 2.59 -7.43 13.11
N PRO A 185 2.17 -7.62 14.37
CA PRO A 185 2.84 -7.01 15.52
C PRO A 185 4.33 -7.34 15.64
N LEU A 186 4.71 -8.59 15.33
CA LEU A 186 6.10 -9.01 15.32
C LEU A 186 6.97 -8.16 14.38
N VAL A 187 6.42 -7.74 13.23
CA VAL A 187 7.11 -6.85 12.30
C VAL A 187 7.32 -5.47 12.93
N ALA A 188 6.33 -4.93 13.65
CA ALA A 188 6.47 -3.67 14.37
C ALA A 188 7.56 -3.74 15.45
N VAL A 189 7.60 -4.81 16.25
CA VAL A 189 8.63 -5.02 17.28
C VAL A 189 10.02 -5.13 16.65
N VAL A 190 10.20 -5.99 15.65
CA VAL A 190 11.49 -6.16 14.96
C VAL A 190 11.93 -4.85 14.30
N ALA A 191 11.00 -4.10 13.71
CA ALA A 191 11.27 -2.80 13.11
C ALA A 191 11.61 -1.73 14.15
N SER A 192 10.95 -1.74 15.31
CA SER A 192 11.22 -0.79 16.40
C SER A 192 12.57 -1.07 17.06
N LEU A 193 13.01 -2.33 17.18
CA LEU A 193 14.30 -2.68 17.78
C LEU A 193 15.50 -2.41 16.85
N ARG A 194 15.37 -2.68 15.55
CA ARG A 194 16.47 -2.49 14.57
C ARG A 194 16.95 -1.03 14.52
N LEU A 195 18.21 -0.81 14.12
CA LEU A 195 18.78 0.54 13.92
C LEU A 195 17.95 1.38 12.93
N ALA A 196 17.92 2.70 13.15
CA ALA A 196 17.22 3.65 12.29
C ALA A 196 17.91 3.82 10.93
N ARG A 197 17.15 4.20 9.90
CA ARG A 197 17.72 4.64 8.63
C ARG A 197 18.52 5.94 8.86
N PRO A 198 19.69 6.09 8.22
CA PRO A 198 20.43 7.36 8.25
C PRO A 198 19.53 8.52 7.82
N GLY A 199 19.69 9.68 8.47
CA GLY A 199 18.89 10.86 8.15
C GLY A 199 17.47 10.88 8.70
N SER A 200 16.94 9.80 9.30
CA SER A 200 15.59 9.81 9.89
C SER A 200 15.49 10.75 11.11
N PRO A 201 14.29 11.21 11.51
CA PRO A 201 14.10 11.99 12.74
C PRO A 201 14.76 11.35 13.97
N TRP A 202 14.57 10.03 14.14
CA TRP A 202 15.22 9.25 15.20
C TRP A 202 16.75 9.31 15.11
N ALA A 203 17.33 9.09 13.94
CA ALA A 203 18.79 9.12 13.77
C ALA A 203 19.36 10.51 14.06
N ARG A 204 18.70 11.58 13.59
CA ARG A 204 19.11 12.97 13.85
C ARG A 204 19.06 13.30 15.33
N ARG A 205 18.04 12.84 16.05
CA ARG A 205 17.87 13.11 17.48
C ARG A 205 18.81 12.27 18.36
N PHE A 206 18.79 10.95 18.18
CA PHE A 206 19.40 10.00 19.12
C PHE A 206 20.80 9.54 18.71
N TYR A 207 21.20 9.64 17.43
CA TYR A 207 22.55 9.24 16.99
C TYR A 207 23.52 10.41 16.91
N ARG A 208 23.08 11.65 17.15
CA ARG A 208 23.91 12.87 17.10
C ARG A 208 25.21 12.76 17.89
N ARG A 209 25.13 12.24 19.12
CA ARG A 209 26.28 12.06 20.04
C ARG A 209 26.78 10.61 20.11
N ARG A 210 26.25 9.71 19.27
CA ARG A 210 26.58 8.27 19.27
C ARG A 210 27.24 7.88 17.95
N HIS A 211 28.49 8.30 17.77
CA HIS A 211 29.25 8.11 16.52
C HIS A 211 29.30 6.65 16.05
N ARG A 212 29.52 5.68 16.95
CA ARG A 212 29.51 4.24 16.63
C ARG A 212 28.15 3.77 16.09
N ALA A 213 27.05 4.20 16.70
CA ALA A 213 25.70 3.84 16.25
C ALA A 213 25.37 4.46 14.88
N ARG A 214 25.78 5.72 14.66
CA ARG A 214 25.63 6.41 13.38
C ARG A 214 26.41 5.71 12.26
N ALA A 215 27.68 5.36 12.50
CA ALA A 215 28.51 4.64 11.54
C ALA A 215 27.91 3.26 11.20
N LYS A 216 27.49 2.49 12.21
CA LYS A 216 26.84 1.18 12.01
C LYS A 216 25.53 1.29 11.22
N ALA A 217 24.72 2.33 11.47
CA ALA A 217 23.49 2.58 10.73
C ALA A 217 23.76 2.90 9.25
N LEU A 218 24.79 3.72 8.96
CA LEU A 218 25.23 4.03 7.60
C LEU A 218 25.71 2.79 6.84
N LEU A 219 26.64 2.03 7.41
CA LEU A 219 27.18 0.81 6.79
C LEU A 219 26.08 -0.21 6.49
N ARG A 220 25.16 -0.39 7.43
CA ARG A 220 24.01 -1.28 7.24
C ARG A 220 23.09 -0.83 6.12
N ALA A 221 22.76 0.46 6.06
CA ALA A 221 21.92 1.00 5.00
C ALA A 221 22.61 0.80 3.63
N TYR A 222 23.91 1.10 3.56
CA TYR A 222 24.71 0.88 2.36
C TYR A 222 24.69 -0.59 1.90
N HIS A 223 24.96 -1.56 2.77
CA HIS A 223 24.92 -2.98 2.42
C HIS A 223 23.52 -3.44 1.98
N HIS A 224 22.49 -2.99 2.68
CA HIS A 224 21.10 -3.31 2.33
C HIS A 224 20.76 -2.77 0.94
N ASP A 225 21.07 -1.50 0.68
CA ASP A 225 20.69 -0.83 -0.56
C ASP A 225 21.54 -1.37 -1.72
N ARG A 226 22.82 -1.72 -1.50
CA ARG A 226 23.64 -2.45 -2.49
C ARG A 226 23.05 -3.81 -2.87
N ARG A 227 22.53 -4.56 -1.90
CA ARG A 227 21.96 -5.91 -2.13
C ARG A 227 20.59 -5.87 -2.78
N TRP A 228 19.71 -4.95 -2.35
CA TRP A 228 18.29 -4.99 -2.69
C TRP A 228 17.84 -3.92 -3.69
N SER A 229 18.60 -2.84 -3.90
CA SER A 229 18.18 -1.77 -4.84
C SER A 229 18.12 -2.24 -6.29
N ARG A 230 19.06 -3.08 -6.74
CA ARG A 230 19.08 -3.58 -8.13
C ARG A 230 17.90 -4.52 -8.41
N PRO A 231 17.66 -5.59 -7.62
CA PRO A 231 16.50 -6.45 -7.83
C PRO A 231 15.17 -5.71 -7.70
N ALA A 232 15.05 -4.82 -6.69
CA ALA A 232 13.82 -4.06 -6.50
C ALA A 232 13.53 -3.14 -7.69
N ARG A 233 14.54 -2.42 -8.20
CA ARG A 233 14.37 -1.59 -9.40
C ARG A 233 14.06 -2.42 -10.64
N ALA A 234 14.66 -3.60 -10.81
CA ALA A 234 14.33 -4.47 -11.94
C ALA A 234 12.85 -4.90 -11.93
N ILE A 235 12.31 -5.27 -10.77
CA ILE A 235 10.89 -5.60 -10.62
C ILE A 235 10.01 -4.37 -10.87
N GLN A 236 10.39 -3.21 -10.32
CA GLN A 236 9.66 -1.97 -10.53
C GLN A 236 9.69 -1.50 -11.98
N ASP A 237 10.78 -1.69 -12.70
CA ASP A 237 10.90 -1.37 -14.13
C ASP A 237 10.10 -2.36 -14.98
N TRP A 238 10.07 -3.63 -14.57
CA TRP A 238 9.23 -4.63 -15.22
C TRP A 238 7.74 -4.30 -15.07
N LEU A 239 7.30 -3.89 -13.87
CA LEU A 239 5.90 -3.52 -13.57
C LEU A 239 5.50 -2.11 -14.03
N GLY A 240 6.39 -1.12 -13.89
CA GLY A 240 6.12 0.31 -14.14
C GLY A 240 6.65 0.86 -15.47
N GLY A 241 7.59 0.17 -16.11
CA GLY A 241 8.25 0.59 -17.34
C GLY A 241 9.57 1.30 -17.03
N LYS A 242 10.55 1.19 -17.93
CA LYS A 242 11.80 1.94 -17.77
C LYS A 242 11.50 3.44 -17.87
N PRO A 243 12.06 4.26 -16.97
CA PRO A 243 11.96 5.70 -17.12
C PRO A 243 12.70 6.16 -18.38
N ASP A 244 12.25 7.29 -18.94
CA ASP A 244 12.95 7.92 -20.06
C ASP A 244 14.40 8.22 -19.68
N PRO A 245 15.36 7.96 -20.58
CA PRO A 245 16.72 8.40 -20.36
C PRO A 245 16.74 9.94 -20.31
N SER A 246 17.24 10.48 -19.20
CA SER A 246 17.60 11.89 -19.03
C SER A 246 18.82 12.25 -19.87
#